data_AF-A0A4Y9Z594-F1
#
_entry.id   AF-A0A4Y9Z594-F1
#
_cell.length_a   1.000
_cell.length_b   1.000
_cell.length_c   1.000
_cell.angle_alpha   90.00
_cell.angle_beta   90.00
_cell.angle_gamma   90.00
#
_symmetry.space_group_name_H-M   'P 1'
#
loop_
_entity.id
_entity.type
_entity.pdbx_description
1 polymer ?
#
loop_
_entity_poly.entity_id
_entity_poly.type
_entity_poly.pdbx_seq_one_letter_code
_entity_poly.pdbx_strand_id
1 'polypeptide(L)'
;MPKAKPDSRRKAPRMVSFRAERQLLPLPNLQLPHDPADALEVRVQRQPAIGEGEGLTWIVDEQPRIRLGKDQHITLIIGDTRSGVGRITHVTDMRRHWVTWTVDGGPKKCSLRVPVPWALLSDLEGLAHTRHYPSLPPLPAPHPIYRNNPLITRSTTTPYEFDIKTNTHDAVAEALNKITGNPGNEEAQAEEDGTNKGKKGVSEGSTTRDG
;
A
#
# COMPACT_ATOMS: atom_id res chain seq x y z
N MET A 1 17.75 74.88 15.09
CA MET A 1 17.87 74.40 13.70
C MET A 1 17.15 73.07 13.56
N PRO A 2 16.09 72.96 12.73
CA PRO A 2 15.32 71.71 12.61
C PRO A 2 15.95 70.80 11.57
N LYS A 3 16.27 69.55 11.95
CA LYS A 3 16.72 68.50 11.01
C LYS A 3 15.51 67.72 10.52
N ALA A 4 15.16 67.91 9.25
CA ALA A 4 14.13 67.16 8.55
C ALA A 4 14.54 65.67 8.43
N LYS A 5 13.61 64.77 8.79
CA LYS A 5 13.78 63.32 8.60
C LYS A 5 13.31 62.92 7.19
N PRO A 6 14.08 62.15 6.42
CA PRO A 6 13.64 61.68 5.10
C PRO A 6 12.63 60.53 5.25
N ASP A 7 11.46 60.72 4.66
CA ASP A 7 10.36 59.75 4.53
C ASP A 7 10.77 58.63 3.56
N SER A 8 11.34 57.54 4.08
CA SER A 8 11.75 56.37 3.29
C SER A 8 10.56 55.42 3.12
N ARG A 9 9.62 55.79 2.24
CA ARG A 9 8.57 54.88 1.76
C ARG A 9 9.17 53.85 0.81
N ARG A 10 9.75 52.79 1.37
CA ARG A 10 10.05 51.57 0.62
C ARG A 10 8.73 50.96 0.15
N LYS A 11 8.39 51.14 -1.12
CA LYS A 11 7.32 50.39 -1.79
C LYS A 11 7.68 48.91 -1.70
N ALA A 12 6.93 48.16 -0.90
CA ALA A 12 7.08 46.71 -0.83
C ALA A 12 6.94 46.13 -2.25
N PRO A 13 7.83 45.22 -2.66
CA PRO A 13 7.70 44.55 -3.95
C PRO A 13 6.35 43.84 -3.98
N ARG A 14 5.54 44.15 -5.00
CA ARG A 14 4.34 43.37 -5.30
C ARG A 14 4.78 41.93 -5.54
N MET A 15 4.57 41.06 -4.56
CA MET A 15 4.66 39.62 -4.75
C MET A 15 3.65 39.25 -5.83
N VAL A 16 4.14 39.09 -7.05
CA VAL A 16 3.39 38.46 -8.12
C VAL A 16 3.24 37.01 -7.69
N SER A 17 2.08 36.69 -7.11
CA SER A 17 1.71 35.31 -6.87
C SER A 17 1.53 34.67 -8.23
N PHE A 18 2.59 34.06 -8.76
CA PHE A 18 2.49 33.11 -9.85
C PHE A 18 1.69 31.93 -9.31
N ARG A 19 0.36 32.05 -9.45
CA ARG A 19 -0.56 30.94 -9.27
C ARG A 19 -0.26 30.03 -10.45
N ALA A 20 0.73 29.16 -10.29
CA ALA A 20 1.05 28.14 -11.27
C ALA A 20 -0.27 27.42 -11.55
N GLU A 21 -0.83 27.65 -12.73
CA GLU A 21 -1.96 26.89 -13.22
C GLU A 21 -1.48 25.44 -13.21
N ARG A 22 -1.98 24.67 -12.24
CA ARG A 22 -1.61 23.28 -12.10
C ARG A 22 -2.13 22.57 -13.34
N GLN A 23 -1.23 22.31 -14.29
CA GLN A 23 -1.55 21.56 -15.49
C GLN A 23 -2.17 20.23 -15.05
N LEU A 24 -3.39 19.99 -15.51
CA LEU A 24 -4.10 18.75 -15.23
C LEU A 24 -3.39 17.63 -15.97
N LEU A 25 -2.93 16.61 -15.23
CA LEU A 25 -2.36 15.42 -15.84
C LEU A 25 -3.51 14.58 -16.43
N PRO A 26 -3.38 14.08 -17.67
CA PRO A 26 -4.41 13.24 -18.26
C PRO A 26 -4.54 11.92 -17.50
N LEU A 27 -5.76 11.36 -17.48
CA LEU A 27 -5.99 10.01 -16.98
C LEU A 27 -5.14 8.99 -17.76
N PRO A 28 -4.73 7.88 -17.13
CA PRO A 28 -4.06 6.80 -17.83
C PRO A 28 -5.01 6.19 -18.86
N ASN A 29 -4.47 5.74 -19.99
CA ASN A 29 -5.24 5.04 -21.01
C ASN A 29 -5.22 3.54 -20.67
N LEU A 30 -6.33 3.02 -20.15
CA LEU A 30 -6.51 1.64 -19.72
C LEU A 30 -7.37 0.89 -20.76
N GLN A 31 -6.85 -0.23 -21.25
CA GLN A 31 -7.35 -0.97 -22.41
C GLN A 31 -7.39 -2.48 -22.15
N LEU A 32 -8.03 -2.91 -21.05
CA LEU A 32 -8.34 -4.33 -20.88
C LEU A 32 -9.53 -4.75 -21.75
N PRO A 33 -9.53 -5.99 -22.30
CA PRO A 33 -10.63 -6.50 -23.11
C PRO A 33 -11.79 -6.93 -22.20
N HIS A 34 -12.53 -5.96 -21.67
CA HIS A 34 -13.68 -6.20 -20.81
C HIS A 34 -14.82 -5.23 -21.17
N ASP A 35 -16.07 -5.62 -20.88
CA ASP A 35 -17.21 -4.74 -21.10
C ASP A 35 -17.10 -3.53 -20.16
N PRO A 36 -17.05 -2.29 -20.67
CA PRO A 36 -17.05 -1.10 -19.82
C PRO A 36 -18.29 -0.99 -18.92
N ALA A 37 -19.41 -1.66 -19.26
CA ALA A 37 -20.61 -1.69 -18.43
C ALA A 37 -20.42 -2.47 -17.11
N ASP A 38 -19.49 -3.43 -17.10
CA ASP A 38 -19.19 -4.27 -15.93
C ASP A 38 -18.08 -3.65 -15.05
N ALA A 39 -17.39 -2.62 -15.54
CA ALA A 39 -16.34 -1.95 -14.81
C ALA A 39 -16.91 -0.96 -13.78
N LEU A 40 -16.39 -1.02 -12.56
CA LEU A 40 -16.78 -0.09 -11.50
C LEU A 40 -16.22 1.31 -11.76
N GLU A 41 -17.10 2.30 -11.76
CA GLU A 41 -16.70 3.70 -11.89
C GLU A 41 -16.07 4.22 -10.58
N VAL A 42 -14.82 4.70 -10.66
CA VAL A 42 -14.06 5.22 -9.52
C VAL A 42 -13.67 6.66 -9.79
N ARG A 43 -14.26 7.59 -9.01
CA ARG A 43 -13.94 9.01 -9.09
C ARG A 43 -12.65 9.31 -8.35
N VAL A 44 -11.70 9.94 -9.04
CA VAL A 44 -10.37 10.26 -8.51
C VAL A 44 -10.10 11.76 -8.53
N GLN A 45 -9.17 12.19 -7.69
CA GLN A 45 -8.74 13.58 -7.63
C GLN A 45 -8.13 14.01 -8.95
N ARG A 46 -8.32 15.29 -9.28
CA ARG A 46 -7.77 15.92 -10.49
C ARG A 46 -6.24 15.86 -10.60
N GLN A 47 -5.56 15.75 -9.46
CA GLN A 47 -4.10 15.73 -9.39
C GLN A 47 -3.64 14.43 -8.73
N PRO A 48 -2.90 13.56 -9.45
CA PRO A 48 -2.32 12.38 -8.85
C PRO A 48 -1.15 12.76 -7.92
N ALA A 49 -0.84 11.89 -6.97
CA ALA A 49 0.40 11.96 -6.21
C ALA A 49 1.58 11.50 -7.08
N ILE A 50 2.69 12.23 -6.97
CA ILE A 50 3.96 11.96 -7.67
C ILE A 50 4.98 11.51 -6.62
N GLY A 51 5.78 10.48 -6.94
CA GLY A 51 6.91 10.05 -6.10
C GLY A 51 6.57 9.00 -5.04
N GLU A 52 5.37 8.42 -5.09
CA GLU A 52 5.00 7.26 -4.28
C GLU A 52 4.86 6.03 -5.22
N GLY A 53 5.98 5.35 -5.46
CA GLY A 53 6.06 4.11 -6.27
C GLY A 53 6.44 4.31 -7.75
N GLU A 54 6.21 3.26 -8.55
CA GLU A 54 6.46 3.26 -10.00
C GLU A 54 5.32 3.97 -10.76
N GLY A 55 5.39 5.30 -10.85
CA GLY A 55 4.51 6.08 -11.71
C GLY A 55 3.56 7.03 -10.98
N LEU A 56 2.39 7.27 -11.57
CA LEU A 56 1.37 8.17 -11.01
C LEU A 56 0.44 7.39 -10.09
N THR A 57 0.22 7.92 -8.88
CA THR A 57 -0.75 7.38 -7.93
C THR A 57 -2.00 8.25 -7.92
N TRP A 58 -3.09 7.73 -8.46
CA TRP A 58 -4.40 8.38 -8.44
C TRP A 58 -5.05 8.20 -7.07
N ILE A 59 -5.64 9.26 -6.52
CA ILE A 59 -6.26 9.24 -5.19
C ILE A 59 -7.77 9.22 -5.37
N VAL A 60 -8.46 8.25 -4.76
CA VAL A 60 -9.93 8.20 -4.79
C VAL A 60 -10.50 9.41 -4.05
N ASP A 61 -11.42 10.12 -4.69
CA ASP A 61 -12.01 11.38 -4.19
C ASP A 61 -13.41 11.19 -3.61
N GLU A 62 -14.18 10.25 -4.18
CA GLU A 62 -15.53 9.94 -3.73
C GLU A 62 -15.65 8.46 -3.36
N GLN A 63 -16.53 8.17 -2.41
CA GLN A 63 -16.78 6.80 -1.99
C GLN A 63 -17.39 6.01 -3.16
N PRO A 64 -16.77 4.88 -3.57
CA PRO A 64 -17.31 4.04 -4.62
C PRO A 64 -18.57 3.29 -4.15
N ARG A 65 -19.41 2.86 -5.11
CA ARG A 65 -20.67 2.15 -4.84
C ARG A 65 -20.47 0.85 -4.06
N ILE A 66 -19.34 0.19 -4.29
CA ILE A 66 -18.88 -1.00 -3.57
C ILE A 66 -17.43 -0.79 -3.13
N ARG A 67 -17.00 -1.49 -2.07
CA ARG A 67 -15.59 -1.46 -1.64
C ARG A 67 -14.70 -2.00 -2.76
N LEU A 68 -13.57 -1.31 -2.97
CA LEU A 68 -12.59 -1.63 -3.99
C LEU A 68 -11.71 -2.76 -3.53
N GLY A 69 -11.48 -3.77 -4.37
CA GLY A 69 -10.69 -4.94 -4.00
C GLY A 69 -9.88 -5.48 -5.16
N LYS A 70 -9.01 -6.43 -4.84
CA LYS A 70 -8.23 -7.19 -5.81
C LYS A 70 -9.11 -7.83 -6.89
N ASP A 71 -8.58 -7.89 -8.10
CA ASP A 71 -9.18 -8.47 -9.31
C ASP A 71 -10.46 -7.78 -9.83
N GLN A 72 -10.86 -6.65 -9.25
CA GLN A 72 -11.97 -5.85 -9.76
C GLN A 72 -11.57 -5.02 -10.99
N HIS A 73 -12.47 -4.98 -11.98
CA HIS A 73 -12.37 -4.08 -13.13
C HIS A 73 -12.89 -2.69 -12.76
N ILE A 74 -12.12 -1.66 -13.11
CA ILE A 74 -12.44 -0.27 -12.77
C ILE A 74 -12.28 0.65 -13.98
N THR A 75 -13.04 1.74 -13.98
CA THR A 75 -12.83 2.90 -14.84
C THR A 75 -12.59 4.12 -13.95
N LEU A 76 -11.45 4.78 -14.11
CA LEU A 76 -11.15 6.02 -13.40
C LEU A 76 -11.88 7.20 -14.07
N ILE A 77 -12.45 8.08 -13.24
CA ILE A 77 -13.24 9.23 -13.71
C ILE A 77 -12.73 10.52 -13.08
N ILE A 78 -12.54 11.55 -13.93
CA ILE A 78 -12.27 12.93 -13.53
C ILE A 78 -13.20 13.85 -14.33
N GLY A 79 -14.19 14.45 -13.68
CA GLY A 79 -15.23 15.20 -14.37
C GLY A 79 -15.93 14.33 -15.42
N ASP A 80 -15.84 14.73 -16.68
CA ASP A 80 -16.41 13.98 -17.83
C ASP A 80 -15.39 13.06 -18.52
N THR A 81 -14.13 13.04 -18.06
CA THR A 81 -13.06 12.22 -18.65
C THR A 81 -13.01 10.85 -17.99
N ARG A 82 -12.80 9.80 -18.81
CA ARG A 82 -12.70 8.40 -18.39
C ARG A 82 -11.38 7.79 -18.86
N SER A 83 -10.79 6.90 -18.06
CA SER A 83 -9.52 6.23 -18.39
C SER A 83 -9.64 5.06 -19.36
N GLY A 84 -10.84 4.51 -19.55
CA GLY A 84 -11.02 3.13 -20.03
C GLY A 84 -10.91 2.12 -18.88
N VAL A 85 -10.91 0.82 -19.22
CA VAL A 85 -11.02 -0.27 -18.23
C VAL A 85 -9.65 -0.79 -17.82
N GLY A 86 -9.39 -0.76 -16.50
CA GLY A 86 -8.24 -1.41 -15.88
C GLY A 86 -8.65 -2.41 -14.81
N ARG A 87 -7.67 -3.09 -14.20
CA ARG A 87 -7.90 -4.10 -13.15
C ARG A 87 -7.02 -3.81 -11.93
N ILE A 88 -7.62 -3.80 -10.75
CA ILE A 88 -6.89 -3.71 -9.47
C ILE A 88 -6.17 -5.04 -9.23
N THR A 89 -4.86 -5.02 -8.95
CA THR A 89 -4.10 -6.27 -8.82
C THR A 89 -3.61 -6.57 -7.40
N HIS A 90 -2.58 -5.89 -6.91
CA HIS A 90 -1.98 -6.19 -5.61
C HIS A 90 -1.66 -4.91 -4.85
N VAL A 91 -1.62 -5.01 -3.51
CA VAL A 91 -1.22 -3.91 -2.62
C VAL A 91 0.27 -3.64 -2.81
N THR A 92 0.62 -2.39 -3.09
CA THR A 92 2.01 -1.92 -3.22
C THR A 92 2.46 -1.10 -2.02
N ASP A 93 1.53 -0.46 -1.33
CA ASP A 93 1.82 0.32 -0.13
C ASP A 93 0.63 0.30 0.83
N MET A 94 0.92 0.25 2.13
CA MET A 94 -0.07 0.23 3.19
C MET A 94 0.30 1.27 4.23
N ARG A 95 -0.61 2.20 4.49
CA ARG A 95 -0.47 3.28 5.47
C ARG A 95 -1.66 3.25 6.42
N ARG A 96 -1.60 4.02 7.51
CA ARG A 96 -2.66 3.97 8.53
C ARG A 96 -4.06 4.14 7.95
N HIS A 97 -4.23 5.11 7.06
CA HIS A 97 -5.55 5.49 6.54
C HIS A 97 -5.74 5.20 5.05
N TRP A 98 -4.71 4.67 4.39
CA TRP A 98 -4.69 4.50 2.95
C TRP A 98 -4.04 3.18 2.55
N VAL A 99 -4.57 2.59 1.49
CA VAL A 99 -4.01 1.42 0.81
C VAL A 99 -3.76 1.83 -0.63
N THR A 100 -2.60 1.46 -1.18
CA THR A 100 -2.28 1.71 -2.58
C THR A 100 -2.23 0.38 -3.31
N TRP A 101 -2.97 0.28 -4.41
CA TRP A 101 -2.94 -0.86 -5.32
C TRP A 101 -2.31 -0.49 -6.66
N THR A 102 -1.71 -1.47 -7.31
CA THR A 102 -1.39 -1.38 -8.73
C THR A 102 -2.66 -1.54 -9.57
N VAL A 103 -2.76 -0.78 -10.66
CA VAL A 103 -3.81 -0.91 -11.68
C VAL A 103 -3.18 -1.31 -13.02
N ASP A 104 -3.59 -2.47 -13.52
CA ASP A 104 -3.19 -2.99 -14.82
C ASP A 104 -4.15 -2.54 -15.93
N GLY A 105 -3.68 -2.60 -17.18
CA GLY A 105 -4.49 -2.34 -18.37
C GLY A 105 -3.95 -1.26 -19.28
N GLY A 106 -2.98 -0.46 -18.84
CA GLY A 106 -2.37 0.58 -19.65
C GLY A 106 -0.92 0.29 -20.06
N PRO A 107 -0.37 1.02 -21.03
CA PRO A 107 1.04 0.92 -21.43
C PRO A 107 2.00 1.45 -20.35
N LYS A 108 1.49 2.23 -19.40
CA LYS A 108 2.23 2.74 -18.24
C LYS A 108 1.60 2.18 -16.98
N LYS A 109 2.42 1.69 -16.06
CA LYS A 109 1.98 1.35 -14.71
C LYS A 109 1.39 2.58 -14.04
N CYS A 110 0.28 2.39 -13.34
CA CYS A 110 -0.30 3.40 -12.47
C CYS A 110 -0.83 2.73 -11.22
N SER A 111 -1.00 3.53 -10.17
CA SER A 111 -1.47 3.07 -8.88
C SER A 111 -2.74 3.81 -8.46
N LEU A 112 -3.52 3.19 -7.60
CA LEU A 112 -4.73 3.75 -7.02
C LEU A 112 -4.62 3.73 -5.50
N ARG A 113 -4.66 4.90 -4.88
CA ARG A 113 -4.68 5.09 -3.42
C ARG A 113 -6.10 5.25 -2.94
N VAL A 114 -6.51 4.35 -2.05
CA VAL A 114 -7.87 4.18 -1.57
C VAL A 114 -7.90 4.30 -0.05
N PRO A 115 -8.81 5.09 0.53
CA PRO A 115 -9.02 5.10 1.97
C PRO A 115 -9.35 3.70 2.49
N VAL A 116 -8.78 3.30 3.62
CA VAL A 116 -8.99 1.96 4.22
C VAL A 116 -10.49 1.59 4.33
N PRO A 117 -11.42 2.48 4.75
CA PRO A 117 -12.86 2.14 4.80
C PRO A 117 -13.49 1.78 3.44
N TRP A 118 -12.90 2.23 2.34
CA TRP A 118 -13.40 1.98 0.99
C TRP A 118 -12.68 0.80 0.34
N ALA A 119 -11.73 0.19 1.05
CA ALA A 119 -10.96 -0.94 0.59
C ALA A 119 -11.54 -2.26 1.10
N LEU A 120 -11.57 -3.25 0.20
CA LEU A 120 -11.84 -4.65 0.47
C LEU A 120 -10.49 -5.36 0.51
N LEU A 121 -9.90 -5.39 1.71
CA LEU A 121 -8.67 -6.13 1.97
C LEU A 121 -8.95 -7.62 2.11
N SER A 122 -8.02 -8.45 1.65
CA SER A 122 -8.03 -9.88 1.97
C SER A 122 -7.81 -10.11 3.47
N ASP A 123 -8.14 -11.31 3.97
CA ASP A 123 -7.96 -11.67 5.38
C ASP A 123 -6.51 -11.43 5.86
N LEU A 124 -5.52 -11.78 5.02
CA LEU A 124 -4.10 -11.56 5.29
C LEU A 124 -3.75 -10.08 5.38
N GLU A 125 -4.22 -9.27 4.42
CA GLU A 125 -3.96 -7.83 4.38
C GLU A 125 -4.65 -7.09 5.53
N GLY A 126 -5.90 -7.46 5.85
CA GLY A 126 -6.65 -6.89 6.97
C GLY A 126 -6.04 -7.24 8.33
N LEU A 127 -5.58 -8.49 8.50
CA LEU A 127 -4.88 -8.91 9.72
C LEU A 127 -3.52 -8.20 9.85
N ALA A 128 -2.76 -8.11 8.75
CA ALA A 128 -1.50 -7.36 8.72
C ALA A 128 -1.72 -5.88 9.07
N HIS A 129 -2.74 -5.23 8.47
CA HIS A 129 -3.07 -3.84 8.77
C HIS A 129 -3.42 -3.66 10.26
N THR A 130 -4.29 -4.51 10.79
CA THR A 130 -4.72 -4.48 12.20
C THR A 130 -3.53 -4.61 13.15
N ARG A 131 -2.66 -5.60 12.91
CA ARG A 131 -1.51 -5.90 13.77
C ARG A 131 -0.45 -4.80 13.71
N HIS A 132 -0.19 -4.27 12.52
CA HIS A 132 0.87 -3.29 12.30
C HIS A 132 0.40 -1.84 12.34
N TYR A 133 -0.90 -1.58 12.55
CA TYR A 133 -1.50 -0.24 12.55
C TYR A 133 -0.69 0.81 13.34
N PRO A 134 -0.22 0.54 14.58
CA PRO A 134 0.55 1.54 15.34
C PRO A 134 1.89 1.89 14.69
N SER A 135 2.49 0.95 13.95
CA SER A 135 3.77 1.12 13.23
C SER A 135 3.62 1.65 11.81
N LEU A 136 2.41 1.63 11.22
CA LEU A 136 2.20 2.13 9.86
C LEU A 136 2.42 3.66 9.80
N PRO A 137 2.95 4.19 8.67
CA PRO A 137 3.12 5.63 8.47
C PRO A 137 1.80 6.39 8.65
N PRO A 138 1.76 7.46 9.48
CA PRO A 138 0.54 8.22 9.75
C PRO A 138 0.18 9.21 8.64
N LEU A 139 1.12 9.52 7.76
CA LEU A 139 0.89 10.32 6.57
C LEU A 139 0.71 9.42 5.35
N PRO A 140 -0.18 9.76 4.40
CA PRO A 140 -1.04 10.93 4.39
C PRO A 140 -2.13 10.90 5.47
N ALA A 141 -2.59 12.09 5.88
CA ALA A 141 -3.74 12.23 6.77
C ALA A 141 -4.99 11.53 6.19
N PRO A 142 -5.98 11.15 7.02
CA PRO A 142 -7.20 10.52 6.53
C PRO A 142 -7.88 11.31 5.41
N HIS A 143 -8.65 10.62 4.57
CA HIS A 143 -9.50 11.24 3.55
C HIS A 143 -10.29 12.42 4.16
N PRO A 144 -10.47 13.55 3.46
CA PRO A 144 -11.14 14.74 4.01
C PRO A 144 -12.46 14.48 4.73
N ILE A 145 -13.26 13.52 4.25
CA ILE A 145 -14.52 13.09 4.89
C ILE A 145 -14.35 12.59 6.33
N TYR A 146 -13.18 12.03 6.67
CA TYR A 146 -12.84 11.48 7.99
C TYR A 146 -11.94 12.40 8.81
N ARG A 147 -11.46 13.52 8.25
CA ARG A 147 -10.48 14.40 8.90
C ARG A 147 -10.96 14.95 10.25
N ASN A 148 -12.26 15.14 10.41
CA ASN A 148 -12.85 15.67 11.65
C ASN A 148 -13.32 14.58 12.62
N ASN A 149 -13.13 13.29 12.29
CA ASN A 149 -13.55 12.20 13.16
C ASN A 149 -12.45 11.90 14.20
N PRO A 150 -12.69 12.15 15.51
CA PRO A 150 -11.69 11.89 16.55
C PRO A 150 -11.39 10.40 16.73
N LEU A 151 -12.35 9.51 16.42
CA LEU A 151 -12.16 8.06 16.49
C LEU A 151 -11.15 7.58 15.45
N ILE A 152 -11.01 8.27 14.32
CA ILE A 152 -10.03 7.92 13.28
C ILE A 152 -8.70 8.63 13.53
N THR A 153 -8.74 9.92 13.85
CA THR A 153 -7.54 10.76 13.94
C THR A 153 -6.72 10.57 15.22
N ARG A 154 -7.34 10.13 16.32
CA ARG A 154 -6.66 9.96 17.63
C ARG A 154 -6.45 8.51 18.02
N SER A 155 -6.86 7.56 17.19
CA SER A 155 -6.78 6.15 17.56
C SER A 155 -5.34 5.64 17.52
N THR A 156 -4.94 4.95 18.60
CA THR A 156 -3.69 4.22 18.70
C THR A 156 -3.81 2.78 18.17
N THR A 157 -5.04 2.26 18.09
CA THR A 157 -5.39 0.98 17.47
C THR A 157 -6.09 1.20 16.13
N THR A 158 -6.23 0.16 15.30
CA THR A 158 -7.02 0.31 14.07
C THR A 158 -8.47 0.70 14.42
N PRO A 159 -9.02 1.79 13.85
CA PRO A 159 -10.43 2.14 13.99
C PRO A 159 -11.29 1.47 12.92
N TYR A 160 -10.70 0.60 12.09
CA TYR A 160 -11.35 -0.02 10.95
C TYR A 160 -11.66 -1.48 11.25
N GLU A 161 -12.82 -1.92 10.80
CA GLU A 161 -13.28 -3.31 10.88
C GLU A 161 -13.06 -4.00 9.54
N PHE A 162 -12.58 -5.24 9.60
CA PHE A 162 -12.33 -6.08 8.44
C PHE A 162 -13.14 -7.37 8.56
N ASP A 163 -13.68 -7.85 7.44
CA ASP A 163 -14.48 -9.08 7.37
C ASP A 163 -13.60 -10.34 7.39
N ILE A 164 -12.82 -10.53 8.47
CA ILE A 164 -11.90 -11.67 8.61
C ILE A 164 -12.69 -12.90 9.06
N LYS A 165 -12.64 -13.98 8.29
CA LYS A 165 -13.30 -15.23 8.66
C LYS A 165 -12.60 -15.86 9.88
N THR A 166 -13.36 -16.19 10.92
CA THR A 166 -12.86 -16.69 12.21
C THR A 166 -11.99 -17.95 12.08
N ASN A 167 -12.35 -18.88 11.19
CA ASN A 167 -11.58 -20.09 10.91
C ASN A 167 -10.22 -19.84 10.24
N THR A 168 -9.99 -18.63 9.75
CA THR A 168 -8.80 -18.26 8.97
C THR A 168 -7.81 -17.47 9.81
N HIS A 169 -8.24 -16.96 10.98
CA HIS A 169 -7.42 -16.09 11.83
C HIS A 169 -6.14 -16.78 12.31
N ASP A 170 -6.22 -18.02 12.80
CA ASP A 170 -5.06 -18.74 13.35
C ASP A 170 -4.07 -19.12 12.25
N ALA A 171 -4.56 -19.64 11.13
CA ALA A 171 -3.73 -20.02 9.99
C ALA A 171 -3.00 -18.80 9.38
N VAL A 172 -3.69 -17.66 9.27
CA VAL A 172 -3.11 -16.42 8.73
C VAL A 172 -2.15 -15.79 9.73
N ALA A 173 -2.45 -15.84 11.04
CA ALA A 173 -1.53 -15.38 12.07
C ALA A 173 -0.21 -16.19 12.06
N GLU A 174 -0.31 -17.51 11.88
CA GLU A 174 0.86 -18.37 11.70
C GLU A 174 1.64 -18.02 10.42
N ALA A 175 0.95 -17.83 9.30
CA ALA A 175 1.58 -17.42 8.03
C ALA A 175 2.28 -16.06 8.14
N LEU A 176 1.67 -15.07 8.81
CA LEU A 176 2.29 -13.78 9.06
C LEU A 176 3.54 -13.91 9.92
N ASN A 177 3.51 -14.74 10.96
CA ASN A 177 4.68 -15.00 11.79
C ASN A 177 5.81 -15.66 11.00
N LYS A 178 5.50 -16.54 10.03
CA LYS A 178 6.52 -17.13 9.14
C LYS A 178 7.15 -16.09 8.20
N ILE A 179 6.36 -15.13 7.70
CA ILE A 179 6.85 -14.10 6.77
C ILE A 179 7.65 -13.01 7.51
N THR A 180 7.20 -12.62 8.71
CA THR A 180 7.83 -11.56 9.52
C THR A 180 8.90 -12.09 10.48
N GLY A 181 8.88 -13.39 10.77
CA GLY A 181 9.88 -14.09 11.58
C GLY A 181 11.19 -14.20 10.83
N ASN A 182 12.04 -13.18 11.03
CA ASN A 182 13.47 -13.10 10.77
C ASN A 182 14.13 -14.36 10.15
N PRO A 183 14.44 -14.40 8.84
CA PRO A 183 15.22 -15.48 8.22
C PRO A 183 16.70 -15.51 8.66
N GLY A 184 17.12 -14.65 9.59
CA GLY A 184 18.53 -14.43 9.96
C GLY A 184 19.15 -15.39 10.98
N ASN A 185 18.54 -16.54 11.28
CA ASN A 185 19.08 -17.48 12.29
C ASN A 185 19.44 -18.88 11.76
N GLU A 186 19.37 -19.15 10.45
CA GLU A 186 19.77 -20.46 9.89
C GLU A 186 21.20 -20.52 9.33
N GLU A 187 21.95 -19.41 9.27
CA GLU A 187 23.35 -19.42 8.79
C GLU A 187 24.42 -19.65 9.89
N ALA A 188 24.03 -19.90 11.15
CA ALA A 188 24.99 -20.07 12.26
C ALA A 188 25.28 -21.53 12.69
N GLN A 189 24.92 -22.55 11.90
CA GLN A 189 25.20 -23.95 12.23
C GLN A 189 25.84 -24.79 11.10
N ALA A 190 26.52 -24.14 10.14
CA ALA A 190 27.26 -24.82 9.08
C ALA A 190 28.77 -24.55 9.11
N GLU A 191 29.40 -24.44 10.29
CA GLU A 191 30.86 -24.51 10.44
C GLU A 191 31.22 -25.13 11.80
N GLU A 192 31.00 -26.44 11.96
CA GLU A 192 31.80 -27.28 12.88
C GLU A 192 31.52 -28.77 12.59
N ASP A 193 31.97 -29.28 11.44
CA ASP A 193 32.24 -30.72 11.33
C ASP A 193 33.53 -30.95 10.54
N GLY A 194 34.62 -30.53 11.18
CA GLY A 194 35.97 -30.82 10.78
C GLY A 194 36.64 -31.70 11.82
N THR A 195 36.88 -32.97 11.45
CA THR A 195 37.94 -33.86 11.96
C THR A 195 37.55 -34.77 13.13
N ASN A 196 37.25 -36.04 12.82
CA ASN A 196 37.92 -37.11 13.56
C ASN A 196 38.27 -38.30 12.66
N LYS A 197 39.57 -38.43 12.36
CA LYS A 197 40.21 -39.58 11.74
C LYS A 197 40.44 -40.66 12.78
N GLY A 198 39.92 -41.85 12.51
CA GLY A 198 40.54 -43.12 12.88
C GLY A 198 39.95 -43.79 14.11
N LYS A 199 39.56 -45.07 13.98
CA LYS A 199 40.47 -46.19 14.27
C LYS A 199 39.83 -47.52 13.86
N LYS A 200 40.55 -48.19 12.96
CA LYS A 200 40.67 -49.62 12.69
C LYS A 200 40.25 -50.51 13.88
N GLY A 201 39.34 -51.45 13.64
CA GLY A 201 38.96 -52.51 14.59
C GLY A 201 38.28 -53.67 13.87
N VAL A 202 39.09 -54.65 13.47
CA VAL A 202 38.70 -55.97 12.95
C VAL A 202 38.03 -56.77 14.07
N SER A 203 36.92 -57.45 13.79
CA SER A 203 36.69 -58.81 14.30
C SER A 203 35.53 -59.49 13.56
N GLU A 204 35.80 -60.73 13.21
CA GLU A 204 34.98 -61.70 12.50
C GLU A 204 33.84 -62.21 13.37
N GLY A 205 32.79 -62.74 12.75
CA GLY A 205 31.73 -63.44 13.47
C GLY A 205 30.64 -63.99 12.57
N SER A 206 30.93 -65.12 11.92
CA SER A 206 29.94 -66.06 11.38
C SER A 206 28.78 -66.29 12.35
N THR A 207 27.57 -66.51 11.83
CA THR A 207 26.77 -67.74 12.04
C THR A 207 25.39 -67.59 11.38
N THR A 208 25.21 -68.31 10.27
CA THR A 208 24.06 -69.17 9.89
C THR A 208 22.82 -69.17 10.79
N ARG A 209 21.60 -69.07 10.23
CA ARG A 209 20.74 -70.23 9.91
C ARG A 209 19.31 -69.81 9.51
N ASP A 210 18.81 -70.59 8.56
CA ASP A 210 17.45 -70.67 8.04
C ASP A 210 16.35 -70.81 9.09
N GLY A 211 15.17 -70.34 8.68
CA GLY A 211 13.85 -70.62 9.25
C GLY A 211 12.79 -70.02 8.35
#